data_AF-A0A1F2QKL0-F1
#
_entry.id   AF-A0A1F2QKL0-F1
#
_cell.length_a   1.000
_cell.length_b   1.000
_cell.length_c   1.000
_cell.angle_alpha   90.00
_cell.angle_beta   90.00
_cell.angle_gamma   90.00
#
_symmetry.space_group_name_H-M   'P 1'
#
loop_
_entity.id
_entity.type
_entity.pdbx_description
1 polymer ?
#
loop_
_entity_poly.entity_id
_entity_poly.type
_entity_poly.pdbx_seq_one_letter_code
_entity_poly.pdbx_strand_id
1 'polypeptide(L)'
;MAWDRREIIGLLRLEIENIRQRGFGPYFRDSVLCINAGKTLRADPCDQCLLLKFVPEEARKEAVPCYHILLNAAGETVASLRGQPAAKQLEAAVLGWMEATASRLEKEFDDDRVRKAR
;
A
#
# COMPACT_ATOMS: atom_id res chain seq x y z
N MET A 1 11.02 -11.87 8.02
CA MET A 1 11.17 -11.93 6.55
C MET A 1 11.15 -10.50 6.03
N ALA A 2 12.10 -10.10 5.18
CA ALA A 2 12.09 -8.80 4.54
C ALA A 2 11.48 -8.95 3.15
N TRP A 3 10.47 -8.14 2.82
CA TRP A 3 9.88 -8.13 1.48
C TRP A 3 10.86 -7.54 0.47
N ASP A 4 11.12 -8.26 -0.62
CA ASP A 4 11.98 -7.74 -1.67
C ASP A 4 11.27 -6.66 -2.49
N ARG A 5 12.03 -5.65 -2.93
CA ARG A 5 11.50 -4.51 -3.67
C ARG A 5 10.72 -4.96 -4.90
N ARG A 6 11.17 -6.00 -5.61
CA ARG A 6 10.48 -6.56 -6.77
C ARG A 6 9.13 -7.17 -6.40
N GLU A 7 9.04 -7.87 -5.28
CA GLU A 7 7.78 -8.44 -4.77
C GLU A 7 6.78 -7.33 -4.44
N ILE A 8 7.24 -6.27 -3.78
CA ILE A 8 6.40 -5.12 -3.44
C ILE A 8 5.86 -4.44 -4.71
N ILE A 9 6.73 -4.18 -5.69
CA ILE A 9 6.32 -3.60 -6.98
C ILE A 9 5.27 -4.50 -7.64
N GLY A 10 5.53 -5.81 -7.71
CA GLY A 10 4.61 -6.78 -8.30
C GLY A 10 3.24 -6.78 -7.63
N LEU A 11 3.19 -6.76 -6.29
CA LEU A 11 1.94 -6.74 -5.53
C LEU A 11 1.18 -5.41 -5.69
N LEU A 12 1.88 -4.27 -5.70
CA LEU A 12 1.25 -2.97 -5.96
C LEU A 12 0.64 -2.91 -7.37
N ARG A 13 1.39 -3.35 -8.39
CA ARG A 13 0.92 -3.39 -9.78
C ARG A 13 -0.26 -4.35 -9.96
N LEU A 14 -0.22 -5.51 -9.31
CA LEU A 14 -1.33 -6.45 -9.30
C LEU A 14 -2.60 -5.83 -8.70
N GLU A 15 -2.49 -5.16 -7.55
CA GLU A 15 -3.66 -4.54 -6.93
C GLU A 15 -4.23 -3.39 -7.77
N ILE A 16 -3.37 -2.57 -8.39
CA ILE A 16 -3.80 -1.51 -9.33
C ILE A 16 -4.61 -2.12 -10.48
N GLU A 17 -4.13 -3.22 -11.08
CA GLU A 17 -4.84 -3.90 -12.16
C GLU A 17 -6.17 -4.48 -11.68
N ASN A 18 -6.19 -5.11 -10.50
CA ASN A 18 -7.42 -5.62 -9.91
C ASN A 18 -8.46 -4.50 -9.76
N ILE A 19 -8.07 -3.34 -9.20
CA ILE A 19 -8.96 -2.18 -9.03
C ILE A 19 -9.49 -1.69 -10.39
N ARG A 20 -8.64 -1.63 -11.42
CA ARG A 20 -9.05 -1.19 -12.76
C ARG A 20 -10.07 -2.14 -13.40
N GLN A 21 -9.92 -3.45 -13.19
CA GLN A 21 -10.82 -4.45 -13.76
C GLN A 21 -12.16 -4.55 -13.00
N ARG A 22 -12.13 -4.54 -11.67
CA ARG A 22 -13.32 -4.78 -10.82
C ARG A 22 -14.03 -3.51 -10.34
N GLY A 23 -13.41 -2.35 -10.54
CA GLY A 23 -13.80 -1.10 -9.90
C GLY A 23 -13.22 -0.95 -8.49
N PHE A 24 -13.35 0.25 -7.92
CA PHE A 24 -12.82 0.52 -6.59
C PHE A 24 -13.57 -0.26 -5.51
N GLY A 25 -12.77 -0.90 -4.66
CA GLY A 25 -13.16 -1.83 -3.62
C GLY A 25 -11.87 -2.47 -3.10
N PRO A 26 -11.93 -3.42 -2.16
CA PRO A 26 -10.85 -3.76 -1.20
C PRO A 26 -9.48 -3.10 -1.40
N TYR A 27 -9.07 -2.23 -0.48
CA TYR A 27 -7.75 -1.59 -0.47
C TYR A 27 -7.01 -1.93 0.82
N PHE A 28 -5.67 -1.90 0.78
CA PHE A 28 -4.79 -2.20 1.91
C PHE A 28 -5.20 -3.45 2.69
N ARG A 29 -5.82 -3.28 3.88
CA ARG A 29 -6.28 -4.37 4.76
C ARG A 29 -7.11 -5.40 4.02
N ASP A 30 -7.95 -4.94 3.10
CA ASP A 30 -8.92 -5.80 2.43
C ASP A 30 -8.40 -6.28 1.06
N SER A 31 -7.18 -5.90 0.67
CA SER A 31 -6.62 -6.17 -0.66
C SER A 31 -5.48 -7.19 -0.65
N VAL A 32 -4.98 -7.57 -1.83
CA VAL A 32 -3.87 -8.54 -1.98
C VAL A 32 -2.56 -8.05 -1.33
N LEU A 33 -2.49 -6.79 -0.91
CA LEU A 33 -1.35 -6.21 -0.20
C LEU A 33 -1.31 -6.61 1.28
N CYS A 34 -2.43 -7.05 1.85
CA CYS A 34 -2.51 -7.50 3.23
C CYS A 34 -2.22 -8.99 3.34
N ILE A 35 -1.24 -9.35 4.18
CA ILE A 35 -0.90 -10.75 4.47
C ILE A 35 -2.06 -11.53 5.11
N ASN A 36 -3.05 -10.82 5.68
CA ASN A 36 -4.24 -11.39 6.29
C ASN A 36 -5.50 -11.33 5.40
N ALA A 37 -5.41 -10.82 4.16
CA ALA A 37 -6.55 -10.80 3.26
C ALA A 37 -7.04 -12.23 2.97
N GLY A 38 -8.37 -12.44 3.04
CA GLY A 38 -8.99 -13.75 2.82
C GLY A 38 -8.82 -14.77 3.97
N LYS A 39 -8.11 -14.45 5.05
CA LYS A 39 -7.96 -15.33 6.21
C LYS A 39 -9.12 -15.13 7.21
N THR A 40 -9.67 -16.24 7.70
CA THR A 40 -10.76 -16.25 8.70
C THR A 40 -10.33 -15.71 10.06
N LEU A 41 -9.05 -15.88 10.42
CA LEU A 41 -8.43 -15.30 11.61
C LEU A 41 -7.19 -14.51 11.19
N ARG A 42 -6.92 -13.39 11.88
CA ARG A 42 -5.64 -12.67 11.73
C ARG A 42 -4.52 -13.51 12.32
N ALA A 43 -4.01 -14.41 11.49
CA ALA A 43 -2.97 -15.35 11.88
C ALA A 43 -1.60 -14.66 11.94
N ASP A 44 -1.38 -13.63 11.12
CA ASP A 44 -0.07 -13.00 10.98
C ASP A 44 -0.07 -11.57 11.53
N PRO A 45 0.97 -11.18 12.29
CA PRO A 45 1.10 -9.82 12.79
C PRO A 45 1.39 -8.81 11.67
N CYS A 46 0.87 -7.59 11.80
CA CYS A 46 1.05 -6.53 10.80
C CYS A 46 2.51 -6.09 10.64
N ASP A 47 3.39 -6.40 11.60
CA ASP A 47 4.82 -6.12 11.51
C ASP A 47 5.54 -6.93 10.43
N GLN A 48 4.95 -8.04 10.00
CA GLN A 48 5.42 -8.84 8.86
C GLN A 48 4.78 -8.44 7.53
N CYS A 49 3.88 -7.44 7.51
CA CYS A 49 3.22 -7.00 6.28
C CYS A 49 4.07 -6.00 5.50
N LEU A 50 4.08 -6.12 4.17
CA LEU A 50 4.78 -5.18 3.27
C LEU A 50 4.33 -3.73 3.46
N LEU A 51 3.08 -3.50 3.88
CA LEU A 51 2.50 -2.17 4.01
C LEU A 51 3.07 -1.41 5.21
N LEU A 52 3.57 -2.10 6.25
CA LEU A 52 4.02 -1.46 7.49
C LEU A 52 5.15 -0.46 7.25
N LYS A 53 6.04 -0.73 6.29
CA LYS A 53 7.16 0.16 5.95
C LYS A 53 6.73 1.54 5.41
N PHE A 54 5.47 1.67 4.99
CA PHE A 54 4.89 2.93 4.51
C PHE A 54 4.06 3.62 5.60
N VAL A 55 3.89 2.99 6.76
CA VAL A 55 3.16 3.55 7.90
C VAL A 55 4.11 4.44 8.71
N PRO A 56 3.71 5.70 9.01
CA PRO A 56 4.43 6.56 9.94
C PRO A 56 4.67 5.86 11.28
N GLU A 57 5.83 6.10 11.91
CA GLU A 57 6.26 5.35 13.09
C GLU A 57 5.25 5.43 14.23
N GLU A 58 4.70 6.62 14.45
CA GLU A 58 3.68 6.94 15.43
C GLU A 58 2.38 6.14 15.24
N ALA A 59 2.05 5.77 14.01
CA ALA A 59 0.82 5.07 13.67
C ALA A 59 0.98 3.54 13.56
N ARG A 60 2.20 3.00 13.75
CA ARG A 60 2.45 1.55 13.66
C ARG A 60 1.75 0.73 14.75
N LYS A 61 1.40 1.37 15.86
CA LYS A 61 0.72 0.74 17.01
C LYS A 61 -0.81 0.77 16.92
N GLU A 62 -1.35 1.41 15.89
CA GLU A 62 -2.80 1.51 15.70
C GLU A 62 -3.45 0.15 15.40
N ALA A 63 -4.75 0.03 15.60
CA ALA A 63 -5.48 -1.21 15.36
C ALA A 63 -5.51 -1.63 13.86
N VAL A 64 -5.32 -0.66 12.97
CA VAL A 64 -5.23 -0.84 11.51
C VAL A 64 -4.09 0.04 10.95
N PRO A 65 -2.81 -0.31 11.17
CA PRO A 65 -1.70 0.60 10.85
C PRO A 65 -1.68 1.06 9.39
N CYS A 66 -2.02 0.16 8.46
CA CYS A 66 -2.03 0.47 7.03
C CYS A 66 -3.07 1.53 6.61
N TYR A 67 -4.03 1.89 7.47
CA TYR A 67 -4.97 2.98 7.17
C TYR A 67 -4.38 4.37 7.43
N HIS A 68 -3.22 4.43 8.08
CA HIS A 68 -2.50 5.67 8.38
C HIS A 68 -1.34 5.94 7.42
N ILE A 69 -1.23 5.17 6.34
CA ILE A 69 -0.31 5.47 5.25
C ILE A 69 -0.67 6.84 4.67
N LEU A 70 0.34 7.71 4.55
CA LEU A 70 0.18 9.01 3.92
C LEU A 70 0.01 8.82 2.41
N LEU A 71 -1.18 9.12 1.91
CA LEU A 71 -1.57 8.92 0.52
C LEU A 71 -1.02 10.01 -0.40
N ASN A 72 -0.83 11.22 0.14
CA ASN A 72 -0.38 12.38 -0.62
C ASN A 72 0.33 13.43 0.26
N ALA A 73 0.80 14.51 -0.38
CA ALA A 73 1.52 15.59 0.27
C ALA A 73 0.69 16.40 1.28
N ALA A 74 -0.65 16.32 1.23
CA ALA A 74 -1.51 16.95 2.22
C ALA A 74 -1.61 16.12 3.51
N GLY A 75 -0.97 14.94 3.57
CA GLY A 75 -0.99 14.06 4.72
C GLY A 75 -2.32 13.29 4.86
N GLU A 76 -3.13 13.24 3.80
CA GLU A 76 -4.37 12.46 3.83
C GLU A 76 -4.08 10.97 3.97
N THR A 77 -4.93 10.28 4.70
CA THR A 77 -4.84 8.84 4.96
C THR A 77 -6.20 8.19 4.70
N VAL A 78 -6.25 6.86 4.65
CA VAL A 78 -7.55 6.17 4.64
C VAL A 78 -8.34 6.51 5.89
N ALA A 79 -7.70 6.53 7.05
CA ALA A 79 -8.35 6.85 8.32
C ALA A 79 -8.99 8.26 8.31
N SER A 80 -8.36 9.26 7.68
CA SER A 80 -8.90 10.62 7.61
C SER A 80 -9.99 10.80 6.56
N LEU A 81 -9.96 10.02 5.47
CA LEU A 81 -10.90 10.13 4.35
C LEU A 81 -12.14 9.22 4.50
N ARG A 82 -12.06 8.17 5.32
CA ARG A 82 -13.16 7.22 5.53
C ARG A 82 -14.33 7.90 6.25
N GLY A 83 -15.56 7.65 5.77
CA GLY A 83 -16.78 8.21 6.37
C GLY A 83 -17.18 9.59 5.84
N GLN A 84 -16.36 10.20 4.98
CA GLN A 84 -16.75 11.38 4.22
C GLN A 84 -17.65 10.99 3.04
N PRO A 85 -18.56 11.87 2.57
CA PRO A 85 -19.36 11.63 1.36
C PRO A 85 -18.51 11.49 0.08
N ALA A 86 -17.20 11.74 0.15
CA ALA A 86 -16.27 11.74 -0.97
C ALA A 86 -15.59 10.36 -1.19
N ALA A 87 -16.37 9.30 -1.44
CA ALA A 87 -15.82 7.98 -1.79
C ALA A 87 -14.85 8.04 -2.98
N LYS A 88 -15.09 8.93 -3.95
CA LYS A 88 -14.21 9.18 -5.11
C LYS A 88 -12.86 9.80 -4.72
N GLN A 89 -12.81 10.62 -3.68
CA GLN A 89 -11.55 11.21 -3.21
C GLN A 89 -10.68 10.13 -2.58
N LEU A 90 -11.27 9.28 -1.73
CA LEU A 90 -10.56 8.13 -1.16
C LEU A 90 -10.02 7.20 -2.26
N GLU A 91 -10.84 6.90 -3.26
CA GLU A 91 -10.43 6.11 -4.42
C GLU A 91 -9.23 6.72 -5.15
N ALA A 92 -9.32 7.99 -5.54
CA ALA A 92 -8.26 8.68 -6.25
C ALA A 92 -6.98 8.77 -5.42
N ALA A 93 -7.09 9.04 -4.11
CA ALA A 93 -5.95 9.13 -3.21
C ALA A 93 -5.24 7.77 -3.04
N VAL A 94 -6.00 6.69 -2.86
CA VAL A 94 -5.43 5.33 -2.70
C VAL A 94 -4.79 4.86 -4.00
N LEU A 95 -5.48 5.00 -5.14
CA LEU A 95 -4.93 4.57 -6.43
C LEU A 95 -3.70 5.39 -6.82
N GLY A 96 -3.78 6.71 -6.67
CA GLY A 96 -2.66 7.61 -6.92
C GLY A 96 -1.45 7.29 -6.04
N TRP A 97 -1.67 6.96 -4.77
CA TRP A 97 -0.60 6.51 -3.87
C TRP A 97 0.06 5.21 -4.36
N MET A 98 -0.74 4.21 -4.77
CA MET A 98 -0.21 2.93 -5.25
C MET A 98 0.62 3.13 -6.52
N GLU A 99 0.14 3.92 -7.47
CA GLU A 99 0.82 4.21 -8.73
C GLU A 99 2.12 4.97 -8.51
N ALA A 100 2.09 6.03 -7.71
CA ALA A 100 3.27 6.82 -7.38
C ALA A 100 4.32 5.99 -6.63
N THR A 101 3.88 5.16 -5.68
CA THR A 101 4.76 4.28 -4.90
C THR A 101 5.40 3.21 -5.77
N ALA A 102 4.63 2.54 -6.63
CA ALA A 102 5.16 1.54 -7.56
C ALA A 102 6.21 2.16 -8.49
N SER A 103 5.89 3.31 -9.10
CA SER A 103 6.78 4.00 -10.03
C SER A 103 8.08 4.48 -9.37
N ARG A 104 8.00 4.98 -8.13
CA ARG A 104 9.17 5.35 -7.34
C ARG A 104 10.06 4.13 -7.06
N LEU A 105 9.48 3.02 -6.62
CA LEU A 105 10.23 1.80 -6.30
C LEU A 105 10.87 1.17 -7.55
N GLU A 106 10.19 1.22 -8.70
CA GLU A 106 10.74 0.78 -9.99
C GLU A 106 11.97 1.59 -10.36
N LYS A 107 11.89 2.92 -10.27
CA LYS A 107 13.03 3.81 -10.51
C LYS A 107 14.19 3.51 -9.55
N GLU A 108 13.92 3.40 -8.26
CA GLU A 108 14.95 3.05 -7.26
C GLU A 108 15.58 1.68 -7.57
N PHE A 109 14.79 0.70 -8.01
CA PHE A 109 15.28 -0.62 -8.41
C PHE A 109 16.22 -0.56 -9.61
N ASP A 110 15.86 0.18 -10.66
CA ASP A 110 16.69 0.33 -11.85
C ASP A 110 17.97 1.13 -11.54
N ASP A 111 17.88 2.20 -10.76
CA ASP A 111 19.04 2.98 -10.32
C ASP A 111 20.04 2.10 -9.53
N ASP A 112 19.54 1.28 -8.60
CA ASP A 112 20.38 0.36 -7.81
C ASP A 112 21.03 -0.72 -8.69
N ARG A 113 20.33 -1.21 -9.73
CA ARG A 113 20.90 -2.17 -10.68
C ARG A 113 22.02 -1.55 -11.51
N VAL A 114 21.82 -0.33 -12.01
CA VAL A 114 22.85 0.40 -12.77
C VAL A 114 24.07 0.66 -11.90
N ARG A 115 23.88 1.07 -10.64
CA ARG A 115 24.99 1.30 -9.69
C ARG A 115 25.83 0.05 -9.42
N LYS A 116 25.18 -1.12 -9.28
CA LYS A 116 25.87 -2.39 -9.01
C LYS A 116 26.58 -2.99 -10.23
N ALA A 117 26.19 -2.57 -11.44
CA ALA A 117 26.81 -3.02 -12.69
C ALA A 117 28.06 -2.21 -13.08
N ARG A 118 28.35 -1.13 -12.34
CA ARG A 118 29.51 -0.24 -12.52
C ARG A 118 30.60 -0.58 -11.50
#